data_AF-A0A2D7JFQ9-F1
#
_entry.id   AF-A0A2D7JFQ9-F1
#
_cell.length_a   1.000
_cell.length_b   1.000
_cell.length_c   1.000
_cell.angle_alpha   90.00
_cell.angle_beta   90.00
_cell.angle_gamma   90.00
#
_symmetry.space_group_name_H-M   'P 1'
#
loop_
_entity.id
_entity.type
_entity.pdbx_description
1 polymer ?
#
loop_
_entity_poly.entity_id
_entity_poly.type
_entity_poly.pdbx_seq_one_letter_code
_entity_poly.pdbx_strand_id
1 'polypeptide(L)'
;MPVMIDYDKLHGKLSMSKLLSIEPAPLRKLLKAGLRRGASPQELNVVIVDQFKWSPDSEEARRLLGHLKDIGWLVFEQERWKTHF
;
A
#
# COMPACT_ATOMS: atom_id res chain seq x y z
N MET A 1 10.84 10.05 -12.42
CA MET A 1 9.46 10.55 -12.62
C MET A 1 8.66 10.23 -11.36
N PRO A 2 7.80 11.15 -10.88
CA PRO A 2 6.96 10.90 -9.73
C PRO A 2 6.00 9.72 -10.00
N VAL A 3 5.80 8.87 -9.00
CA VAL A 3 4.87 7.74 -9.09
C VAL A 3 3.44 8.29 -9.10
N MET A 4 2.71 8.09 -10.21
CA MET A 4 1.30 8.46 -10.30
C MET A 4 0.41 7.29 -9.90
N ILE A 5 -0.52 7.54 -8.98
CA ILE A 5 -1.49 6.55 -8.51
C ILE A 5 -2.85 6.87 -9.10
N ASP A 6 -3.41 5.91 -9.83
CA ASP A 6 -4.77 5.95 -10.36
C ASP A 6 -5.72 5.33 -9.33
N TYR A 7 -6.25 6.18 -8.45
CA TYR A 7 -7.12 5.78 -7.33
C TYR A 7 -8.44 5.16 -7.81
N ASP A 8 -8.92 5.52 -9.00
CA ASP A 8 -10.16 4.99 -9.56
C ASP A 8 -10.04 3.50 -9.87
N LYS A 9 -8.82 2.96 -10.01
CA LYS A 9 -8.58 1.51 -10.17
C LYS A 9 -8.49 0.76 -8.83
N LEU A 10 -8.37 1.49 -7.72
CA LEU A 10 -8.19 0.95 -6.37
C LEU A 10 -9.52 0.89 -5.63
N HIS A 11 -10.39 -0.04 -6.03
CA HIS A 11 -11.70 -0.26 -5.42
C HIS A 11 -12.09 -1.74 -5.40
N GLY A 12 -13.16 -2.08 -4.69
CA GLY A 12 -13.67 -3.46 -4.58
C GLY A 12 -12.76 -4.37 -3.75
N LYS A 13 -12.99 -5.69 -3.79
CA LYS A 13 -12.14 -6.65 -3.08
C LYS A 13 -10.79 -6.85 -3.77
N LEU A 14 -9.73 -7.00 -2.99
CA LEU A 14 -8.42 -7.33 -3.52
C LEU A 14 -8.38 -8.84 -3.78
N SER A 15 -8.11 -9.27 -5.00
CA SER A 15 -7.80 -10.67 -5.28
C SER A 15 -6.31 -10.83 -5.57
N MET A 16 -5.78 -12.05 -5.50
CA MET A 16 -4.39 -12.31 -5.86
C MET A 16 -4.10 -11.93 -7.31
N SER A 17 -5.04 -12.19 -8.23
CA SER A 17 -4.92 -11.77 -9.63
C SER A 17 -4.89 -10.23 -9.75
N LYS A 18 -5.78 -9.53 -9.03
CA LYS A 18 -5.80 -8.07 -8.99
C LYS A 18 -4.47 -7.52 -8.46
N LEU A 19 -3.97 -8.05 -7.34
CA LEU A 19 -2.68 -7.67 -6.75
C LEU A 19 -1.53 -7.82 -7.75
N LEU A 20 -1.52 -8.88 -8.55
CA LEU A 20 -0.48 -9.11 -9.56
C LEU A 20 -0.59 -8.14 -10.75
N SER A 21 -1.79 -7.69 -11.09
CA SER A 21 -2.05 -6.75 -12.18
C SER A 21 -1.99 -5.26 -11.79
N ILE A 22 -1.91 -4.95 -10.48
CA ILE A 22 -1.89 -3.57 -10.01
C ILE A 22 -0.64 -2.85 -10.53
N GLU A 23 -0.92 -1.71 -11.16
CA GLU A 23 0.06 -0.68 -11.44
C GLU A 23 -0.24 0.56 -10.57
N PRO A 24 0.80 1.29 -10.16
CA PRO A 24 2.20 1.07 -10.52
C PRO A 24 2.90 0.00 -9.66
N ALA A 25 4.02 -0.58 -10.14
CA ALA A 25 4.79 -1.59 -9.42
C ALA A 25 5.13 -1.27 -7.93
N PRO A 26 5.44 -0.01 -7.53
CA PRO A 26 5.55 0.40 -6.12
C PRO A 26 4.34 0.05 -5.27
N LEU A 27 3.12 0.23 -5.79
CA LEU A 27 1.88 -0.07 -5.08
C LEU A 27 1.73 -1.57 -4.81
N ARG A 28 2.04 -2.38 -5.82
CA ARG A 28 2.07 -3.84 -5.66
C ARG A 28 3.12 -4.28 -4.64
N LYS A 29 4.29 -3.63 -4.57
CA LYS A 29 5.31 -3.92 -3.54
C LYS A 29 4.84 -3.54 -2.13
N LEU A 30 4.17 -2.39 -1.99
CA LEU A 30 3.56 -1.95 -0.73
C LEU A 30 2.55 -2.96 -0.21
N LEU A 31 1.59 -3.37 -1.05
CA LEU A 31 0.60 -4.38 -0.68
C LEU A 31 1.23 -5.76 -0.43
N LYS A 32 2.33 -6.11 -1.11
CA LYS A 32 3.06 -7.35 -0.81
C LYS A 32 3.79 -7.31 0.55
N ALA A 33 4.23 -6.14 1.00
CA ALA A 33 4.89 -6.01 2.31
C ALA A 33 3.93 -6.33 3.46
N GLY A 34 2.64 -6.01 3.32
CA GLY A 34 1.60 -6.37 4.28
C GLY A 34 1.16 -7.84 4.26
N LEU A 35 1.74 -8.69 3.40
CA LEU A 35 1.39 -10.12 3.35
C LEU A 35 2.06 -10.94 4.47
N ARG A 36 1.56 -12.17 4.66
CA ARG A 36 2.04 -13.16 5.65
C ARG A 36 1.94 -12.66 7.09
N ARG A 37 3.00 -11.99 7.58
CA ARG A 37 3.14 -11.59 8.97
C ARG A 37 2.72 -10.13 9.22
N GLY A 38 2.33 -9.41 8.16
CA GLY A 38 2.14 -7.97 8.17
C GLY A 38 3.48 -7.21 8.22
N ALA A 39 3.46 -5.93 7.83
CA ALA A 39 4.59 -5.02 7.92
C ALA A 39 4.48 -4.16 9.18
N SER A 40 5.57 -3.96 9.92
CA SER A 40 5.61 -2.92 10.94
C SER A 40 5.48 -1.53 10.31
N PRO A 41 5.12 -0.49 11.08
CA PRO A 41 5.15 0.89 10.59
C PRO A 41 6.49 1.28 9.96
N GLN A 42 7.62 0.84 10.55
CA GLN A 42 8.95 1.13 10.03
C GLN A 42 9.23 0.39 8.72
N GLU A 43 8.86 -0.89 8.61
CA GLU A 43 8.98 -1.66 7.36
C GLU A 43 8.16 -1.02 6.24
N LEU A 44 6.94 -0.53 6.55
CA LEU A 44 6.09 0.16 5.57
C LEU A 44 6.70 1.50 5.14
N ASN A 45 7.26 2.27 6.08
CA ASN A 45 7.93 3.55 5.78
C ASN A 45 9.14 3.35 4.86
N VAL A 46 9.91 2.29 5.04
CA VAL A 46 11.02 1.93 4.13
C VAL A 46 10.49 1.72 2.71
N VAL A 47 9.35 1.04 2.54
CA VAL A 47 8.75 0.84 1.20
C VAL A 47 8.30 2.16 0.58
N ILE A 48 7.70 3.07 1.35
CA ILE A 48 7.30 4.41 0.88
C ILE A 48 8.53 5.18 0.38
N VAL A 49 9.60 5.22 1.17
CA VAL A 49 10.85 5.91 0.81
C VAL A 49 11.51 5.25 -0.40
N ASP A 50 11.63 3.92 -0.41
CA ASP A 50 12.41 3.22 -1.44
C ASP A 50 11.69 3.13 -2.78
N GLN A 51 10.37 2.88 -2.76
CA GLN A 51 9.61 2.59 -3.97
C GLN A 51 8.89 3.81 -4.54
N PHE A 52 8.45 4.74 -3.69
CA PHE A 52 7.72 5.94 -4.13
C PHE A 52 8.59 7.19 -4.10
N LYS A 53 9.72 7.15 -3.39
CA LYS A 53 10.60 8.32 -3.16
C LYS A 53 9.88 9.46 -2.44
N TRP A 54 8.90 9.12 -1.61
CA TRP A 54 8.15 10.05 -0.77
C TRP A 54 8.68 10.05 0.65
N SER A 55 8.47 11.15 1.37
CA SER A 55 8.58 11.14 2.83
C SER A 55 7.41 10.35 3.43
N PRO A 56 7.61 9.53 4.49
CA PRO A 56 6.52 8.84 5.17
C PRO A 56 5.42 9.78 5.69
N ASP A 57 5.78 11.02 6.02
CA ASP A 57 4.87 12.05 6.52
C ASP A 57 4.27 12.95 5.43
N SER A 58 4.61 12.71 4.17
CA SER A 58 4.08 13.47 3.03
C SER A 58 2.57 13.29 2.87
N GLU A 59 1.93 14.26 2.22
CA GLU A 59 0.51 14.19 1.90
C GLU A 59 0.20 13.01 0.98
N GLU A 60 1.07 12.71 0.03
CA GLU A 60 0.96 11.58 -0.90
C GLU A 60 0.96 10.25 -0.17
N ALA A 61 1.89 10.07 0.78
CA ALA A 61 1.95 8.85 1.59
C ALA A 61 0.69 8.68 2.46
N ARG A 62 0.26 9.74 3.13
CA ARG A 62 -0.96 9.73 3.97
C ARG A 62 -2.20 9.44 3.15
N ARG A 63 -2.33 10.07 1.98
CA ARG A 63 -3.47 9.87 1.06
C ARG A 63 -3.51 8.43 0.54
N LEU A 64 -2.37 7.87 0.13
CA LEU A 64 -2.32 6.49 -0.34
C LEU A 64 -2.71 5.50 0.75
N LEU A 65 -2.10 5.61 1.93
CA LEU A 65 -2.38 4.71 3.05
C LEU A 65 -3.82 4.85 3.55
N GLY A 66 -4.34 6.08 3.62
CA GLY A 66 -5.74 6.35 3.93
C GLY A 66 -6.69 5.65 2.96
N HIS A 67 -6.49 5.86 1.65
CA HIS A 67 -7.32 5.24 0.62
C HIS A 67 -7.31 3.71 0.70
N LEU A 68 -6.13 3.10 0.84
CA LEU A 68 -6.00 1.64 0.94
C LEU A 68 -6.67 1.07 2.20
N LYS A 69 -6.69 1.85 3.29
CA LYS A 69 -7.41 1.50 4.51
C LYS A 69 -8.92 1.62 4.33
N ASP A 70 -9.38 2.70 3.71
CA ASP A 70 -10.81 2.97 3.50
C ASP A 70 -11.47 1.91 2.60
N ILE A 71 -10.76 1.43 1.58
CA ILE A 71 -11.23 0.33 0.72
C ILE A 71 -10.99 -1.07 1.32
N GLY A 72 -10.39 -1.14 2.51
CA GLY A 72 -10.17 -2.38 3.26
C GLY A 72 -9.04 -3.27 2.73
N TRP A 73 -8.16 -2.76 1.86
CA TRP A 73 -7.02 -3.54 1.33
C TRP A 73 -5.85 -3.58 2.29
N LEU A 74 -5.67 -2.53 3.10
CA LEU A 74 -4.59 -2.43 4.07
C LEU A 74 -5.13 -2.07 5.44
N VAL A 75 -5.04 -2.99 6.39
CA VAL A 75 -5.60 -2.83 7.74
C VAL A 75 -4.48 -2.82 8.77
N PHE A 76 -4.58 -1.97 9.79
CA PHE A 76 -3.63 -1.96 10.91
C PHE A 76 -4.18 -2.81 12.06
N GLU A 77 -3.54 -3.94 12.34
CA GLU A 77 -3.92 -4.89 13.38
C GLU A 77 -2.69 -5.38 14.13
N GLN A 78 -2.77 -5.51 15.45
CA GLN A 78 -1.68 -6.05 16.27
C GLN A 78 -0.34 -5.36 15.99
N GLU A 79 -0.35 -4.03 15.95
CA GLU A 79 0.82 -3.18 15.64
C GLU A 79 1.43 -3.41 14.24
N ARG A 80 0.66 -3.98 13.30
CA ARG A 80 1.13 -4.31 11.95
C ARG A 80 0.12 -4.00 10.86
N TRP A 81 0.63 -3.55 9.73
CA TRP A 81 -0.13 -3.38 8.49
C TRP A 81 -0.27 -4.71 7.76
N LYS A 82 -1.50 -5.16 7.55
CA LYS A 82 -1.84 -6.40 6.87
C LYS A 82 -2.60 -6.11 5.59
N THR A 83 -2.24 -6.84 4.54
CA THR A 83 -2.96 -6.80 3.26
C THR A 83 -4.08 -7.83 3.27
N HIS A 84 -5.31 -7.38 3.03
CA HIS A 84 -6.52 -8.21 3.02
C HIS A 84 -7.00 -8.48 1.59
N PHE A 85 -7.47 -9.71 1.35
CA PHE A 85 -8.06 -10.17 0.10
C PHE A 85 -9.58 -10.33 0.22
#